data_AF-C3Z353-F1
#
_entry.id   AF-C3Z353-F1
#
_cell.length_a   1.000
_cell.length_b   1.000
_cell.length_c   1.000
_cell.angle_alpha   90.00
_cell.angle_beta   90.00
_cell.angle_gamma   90.00
#
_symmetry.space_group_name_H-M   'P 1'
#
loop_
_entity.id
_entity.type
_entity.pdbx_description
1 polymer ?
#
loop_
_entity_poly.entity_id
_entity_poly.type
_entity_poly.pdbx_seq_one_letter_code
_entity_poly.pdbx_strand_id
1 'polypeptide(L)'
;TNAAFYPYGPNTTDILDPPGDDGTSGAVSLTTAFPFFGNTYNELFVNTNGDISFGGAVTGFTPTAFPVTNNRVLAVYFTDIKTSNGGRSGYIYRRETTDAAILARATTDIQTALPADHGSFEATWVYIATWHEVSIFGAGGAGLNLRNTFQLVLISDGCKSFTLFNYDQIQFLQGSTNGGDGTTGTGPNPAQVGINGGDGIHYSLHPSSRTTDLYNLPTWTDPAVPGPPGRWVQRTD
;
A
#
# COMPACT_ATOMS: atom_id res chain seq x y z
N THR A 1 -3.90 7.43 -16.93
CA THR A 1 -3.27 7.36 -15.61
C THR A 1 -4.28 7.80 -14.58
N ASN A 2 -4.49 7.03 -13.51
CA ASN A 2 -5.36 7.44 -12.40
C ASN A 2 -4.78 8.71 -11.73
N ALA A 3 -5.58 9.77 -11.61
CA ALA A 3 -5.20 11.05 -11.02
C ALA A 3 -4.79 10.93 -9.53
N ALA A 4 -5.17 9.84 -8.86
CA ALA A 4 -4.78 9.57 -7.47
C ALA A 4 -3.28 9.31 -7.29
N PHE A 5 -2.57 8.80 -8.30
CA PHE A 5 -1.20 8.32 -8.13
C PHE A 5 -0.17 9.46 -8.05
N TYR A 6 0.79 9.29 -7.16
CA TYR A 6 2.03 10.05 -7.13
C TYR A 6 2.97 9.55 -8.21
N PRO A 7 3.78 10.42 -8.86
CA PRO A 7 4.70 10.00 -9.91
C PRO A 7 5.64 8.89 -9.42
N TYR A 8 5.79 7.84 -10.21
CA TYR A 8 6.64 6.69 -9.92
C TYR A 8 7.27 6.12 -11.20
N GLY A 9 8.24 5.23 -11.02
CA GLY A 9 8.87 4.47 -12.11
C GLY A 9 10.16 5.10 -12.66
N PRO A 10 10.65 4.65 -13.83
CA PRO A 10 12.01 4.93 -14.31
C PRO A 10 12.28 6.40 -14.68
N ASN A 11 11.24 7.21 -14.87
CA ASN A 11 11.36 8.65 -15.12
C ASN A 11 11.42 9.46 -13.82
N THR A 12 11.62 8.78 -12.70
CA THR A 12 11.76 9.38 -11.37
C THR A 12 13.04 8.87 -10.71
N THR A 13 13.29 9.28 -9.47
CA THR A 13 14.43 8.80 -8.66
C THR A 13 14.09 7.56 -7.85
N ASP A 14 13.07 6.81 -8.25
CA ASP A 14 12.64 5.59 -7.56
C ASP A 14 13.71 4.49 -7.61
N ILE A 15 13.83 3.79 -6.49
CA ILE A 15 14.54 2.53 -6.39
C ILE A 15 13.60 1.44 -6.90
N LEU A 16 14.10 0.62 -7.82
CA LEU A 16 13.43 -0.60 -8.27
C LEU A 16 13.86 -1.76 -7.37
N ASP A 17 12.91 -2.38 -6.67
CA ASP A 17 13.19 -3.58 -5.90
C ASP A 17 13.41 -4.80 -6.82
N PRO A 18 14.24 -5.77 -6.41
CA PRO A 18 14.47 -6.98 -7.18
C PRO A 18 13.15 -7.72 -7.46
N PRO A 19 12.94 -8.24 -8.69
CA PRO A 19 11.82 -9.11 -8.97
C PRO A 19 11.82 -10.32 -8.05
N GLY A 20 10.65 -10.70 -7.54
CA GLY A 20 10.59 -11.72 -6.51
C GLY A 20 9.18 -12.13 -6.11
N ASP A 21 9.17 -12.92 -5.06
CA ASP A 21 8.04 -13.54 -4.38
C ASP A 21 8.48 -13.69 -2.91
N ASP A 22 7.58 -13.41 -1.96
CA ASP A 22 7.87 -13.37 -0.52
C ASP A 22 9.11 -12.53 -0.13
N GLY A 23 9.49 -11.59 -1.01
CA GLY A 23 10.66 -10.75 -0.84
C GLY A 23 10.34 -9.49 -0.05
N THR A 24 11.31 -9.03 0.73
CA THR A 24 11.30 -7.70 1.37
C THR A 24 12.46 -6.86 0.85
N SER A 25 12.30 -5.54 0.84
CA SER A 25 13.38 -4.58 0.61
C SER A 25 14.55 -4.71 1.60
N GLY A 26 14.37 -5.45 2.71
CA GLY A 26 15.16 -5.29 3.91
C GLY A 26 14.80 -3.98 4.62
N ALA A 27 15.52 -3.68 5.71
CA ALA A 27 15.32 -2.43 6.45
C ALA A 27 15.73 -1.23 5.58
N VAL A 28 14.77 -0.35 5.28
CA VAL A 28 15.00 0.90 4.58
C VAL A 28 15.06 2.01 5.63
N SER A 29 16.26 2.54 5.87
CA SER A 29 16.43 3.69 6.77
C SER A 29 15.75 4.94 6.21
N LEU A 30 15.07 5.68 7.08
CA LEU A 30 14.39 6.94 6.77
C LEU A 30 15.23 8.13 7.25
N THR A 31 15.26 9.19 6.47
CA THR A 31 15.89 10.47 6.86
C THR A 31 15.08 11.25 7.88
N THR A 32 13.76 11.02 7.91
CA THR A 32 12.83 11.56 8.92
C THR A 32 12.06 10.41 9.55
N ALA A 33 11.99 10.40 10.89
CA ALA A 33 11.22 9.39 11.61
C ALA A 33 9.72 9.51 11.26
N PHE A 34 9.07 8.38 10.98
CA PHE A 34 7.64 8.35 10.69
C PHE A 34 6.84 8.02 11.97
N PRO A 35 5.94 8.91 12.43
CA PRO A 35 5.00 8.60 13.52
C PRO A 35 4.01 7.50 13.10
N PHE A 36 3.79 6.51 13.96
CA PHE A 36 2.82 5.44 13.73
C PHE A 36 2.33 4.84 15.07
N PHE A 37 1.05 5.06 15.39
CA PHE A 37 0.34 4.73 16.63
C PHE A 37 1.17 5.00 17.90
N GLY A 38 1.40 6.28 18.18
CA GLY A 38 2.08 6.75 19.39
C GLY A 38 3.57 6.46 19.46
N ASN A 39 4.16 5.85 18.43
CA ASN A 39 5.60 5.57 18.33
C ASN A 39 6.18 6.26 17.09
N THR A 40 7.50 6.34 17.00
CA THR A 40 8.21 6.84 15.81
C THR A 40 9.18 5.79 15.29
N TYR A 41 9.29 5.67 13.97
CA TYR A 41 10.12 4.66 13.32
C TYR A 41 11.09 5.31 12.34
N ASN A 42 12.37 4.92 12.43
CA ASN A 42 13.44 5.40 11.55
C ASN A 42 13.74 4.44 10.40
N GLU A 43 12.95 3.37 10.28
CA GLU A 43 13.06 2.39 9.21
C GLU A 43 11.69 1.80 8.89
N LEU A 44 11.56 1.32 7.66
CA LEU A 44 10.41 0.55 7.20
C LEU A 44 10.84 -0.61 6.32
N PHE A 45 9.92 -1.52 6.07
CA PHE A 45 10.12 -2.69 5.21
C PHE A 45 9.03 -2.69 4.14
N VAL A 46 9.40 -2.69 2.86
CA VAL A 46 8.47 -2.87 1.74
C VAL A 46 8.41 -4.36 1.42
N ASN A 47 7.21 -4.92 1.33
CA ASN A 47 6.99 -6.33 1.04
C ASN A 47 6.42 -6.53 -0.36
N THR A 48 6.88 -7.57 -1.04
CA THR A 48 6.33 -8.03 -2.32
C THR A 48 4.83 -8.27 -2.24
N ASN A 49 4.36 -8.77 -1.09
CA ASN A 49 2.97 -9.11 -0.84
C ASN A 49 2.04 -7.92 -0.62
N GLY A 50 2.47 -6.69 -0.89
CA GLY A 50 1.57 -5.53 -0.92
C GLY A 50 1.38 -4.84 0.43
N ASP A 51 2.38 -4.92 1.29
CA ASP A 51 2.40 -4.26 2.59
C ASP A 51 3.69 -3.48 2.87
N ILE A 52 3.58 -2.49 3.75
CA ILE A 52 4.72 -1.83 4.40
C ILE A 52 4.61 -2.05 5.91
N SER A 53 5.73 -2.39 6.55
CA SER A 53 5.77 -2.66 7.98
C SER A 53 6.87 -1.88 8.72
N PHE A 54 6.70 -1.77 10.04
CA PHE A 54 7.60 -1.05 10.94
C PHE A 54 8.08 -1.95 12.09
N GLY A 55 9.35 -1.82 12.48
CA GLY A 55 9.97 -2.61 13.55
C GLY A 55 10.30 -4.06 13.19
N GLY A 56 9.95 -4.50 11.98
CA GLY A 56 10.30 -5.79 11.42
C GLY A 56 9.47 -6.09 10.17
N ALA A 57 10.02 -6.89 9.25
CA ALA A 57 9.32 -7.31 8.06
C ALA A 57 8.19 -8.31 8.39
N VAL A 58 7.07 -8.20 7.68
CA VAL A 58 6.03 -9.23 7.65
C VAL A 58 6.54 -10.41 6.82
N THR A 59 6.53 -11.62 7.40
CA THR A 59 7.05 -12.84 6.74
C THR A 59 5.97 -13.78 6.24
N GLY A 60 4.70 -13.49 6.50
CA GLY A 60 3.58 -14.29 6.01
C GLY A 60 3.13 -13.85 4.61
N PHE A 61 2.61 -14.78 3.82
CA PHE A 61 2.01 -14.53 2.51
C PHE A 61 0.49 -14.58 2.51
N THR A 62 -0.10 -15.18 3.55
CA THR A 62 -1.55 -15.21 3.73
C THR A 62 -1.97 -14.21 4.80
N PRO A 63 -2.81 -13.23 4.45
CA PRO A 63 -3.19 -12.20 5.39
C PRO A 63 -4.09 -12.76 6.50
N THR A 64 -3.72 -12.47 7.74
CA THR A 64 -4.62 -12.63 8.91
C THR A 64 -5.47 -11.37 9.05
N ALA A 65 -6.74 -11.52 9.43
CA ALA A 65 -7.63 -10.38 9.64
C ALA A 65 -7.12 -9.49 10.78
N PHE A 66 -7.11 -8.18 10.57
CA PHE A 66 -6.78 -7.23 11.64
C PHE A 66 -7.91 -7.15 12.68
N PRO A 67 -7.59 -6.89 13.96
CA PRO A 67 -6.24 -6.58 14.46
C PRO A 67 -5.38 -7.82 14.70
N VAL A 68 -4.07 -7.68 14.49
CA VAL A 68 -3.06 -8.69 14.87
C VAL A 68 -2.04 -8.07 15.81
N THR A 69 -1.44 -8.89 16.67
CA THR A 69 -0.36 -8.46 17.57
C THR A 69 1.00 -8.60 16.89
N ASN A 70 1.97 -7.81 17.36
CA ASN A 70 3.38 -7.81 16.96
C ASN A 70 3.70 -7.35 15.52
N ASN A 71 2.72 -7.23 14.63
CA ASN A 71 2.93 -6.70 13.28
C ASN A 71 2.37 -5.27 13.15
N ARG A 72 3.24 -4.28 12.97
CA ARG A 72 2.84 -2.90 12.64
C ARG A 72 2.86 -2.75 11.14
N VAL A 73 1.70 -2.72 10.50
CA VAL A 73 1.61 -2.92 9.06
C VAL A 73 0.55 -2.04 8.42
N LEU A 74 0.92 -1.48 7.28
CA LEU A 74 0.07 -0.83 6.30
C LEU A 74 -0.13 -1.81 5.15
N ALA A 75 -1.22 -2.58 5.21
CA ALA A 75 -1.58 -3.55 4.19
C ALA A 75 -2.31 -2.84 3.05
N VAL A 76 -1.57 -2.44 2.03
CA VAL A 76 -2.10 -1.71 0.86
C VAL A 76 -2.98 -2.62 0.04
N TYR A 77 -2.50 -3.83 -0.20
CA TYR A 77 -3.23 -4.90 -0.83
C TYR A 77 -2.57 -6.23 -0.45
N PHE A 78 -2.68 -6.61 0.82
CA PHE A 78 -1.90 -7.73 1.35
C PHE A 78 -2.48 -9.07 0.89
N THR A 79 -1.80 -9.72 -0.05
CA THR A 79 -2.04 -11.08 -0.53
C THR A 79 -0.73 -11.66 -1.07
N ASP A 80 -0.72 -12.95 -1.31
CA ASP A 80 0.38 -13.69 -1.92
C ASP A 80 0.61 -13.26 -3.40
N ILE A 81 1.64 -12.45 -3.61
CA ILE A 81 1.96 -11.73 -4.85
C ILE A 81 3.35 -12.15 -5.34
N LYS A 82 3.45 -12.33 -6.66
CA LYS A 82 4.73 -12.45 -7.36
C LYS A 82 4.86 -11.31 -8.36
N THR A 83 6.01 -10.64 -8.41
CA THR A 83 6.17 -9.47 -9.28
C THR A 83 6.02 -9.83 -10.77
N SER A 84 6.50 -10.99 -11.21
CA SER A 84 6.55 -11.35 -12.63
C SER A 84 6.08 -12.78 -12.91
N ASN A 85 5.24 -12.96 -13.94
CA ASN A 85 4.74 -14.27 -14.40
C ASN A 85 4.40 -14.26 -15.89
N GLY A 86 4.45 -15.43 -16.54
CA GLY A 86 4.01 -15.61 -17.93
C GLY A 86 4.78 -14.77 -18.95
N GLY A 87 6.07 -14.47 -18.67
CA GLY A 87 6.90 -13.62 -19.52
C GLY A 87 6.59 -12.12 -19.44
N ARG A 88 5.67 -11.69 -18.56
CA ARG A 88 5.40 -10.28 -18.27
C ARG A 88 5.95 -9.89 -16.90
N SER A 89 6.65 -8.78 -16.86
CA SER A 89 7.25 -8.24 -15.64
C SER A 89 6.34 -7.23 -14.97
N GLY A 90 6.15 -7.39 -13.67
CA GLY A 90 5.71 -6.33 -12.76
C GLY A 90 6.88 -5.84 -11.93
N TYR A 91 6.69 -4.71 -11.26
CA TYR A 91 7.76 -3.96 -10.61
C TYR A 91 7.28 -3.35 -9.30
N ILE A 92 8.18 -3.24 -8.34
CA ILE A 92 7.95 -2.49 -7.10
C ILE A 92 8.91 -1.31 -7.10
N TYR A 93 8.35 -0.10 -7.17
CA TYR A 93 9.09 1.14 -7.14
C TYR A 93 8.92 1.82 -5.80
N ARG A 94 10.00 2.31 -5.20
CA ARG A 94 9.94 3.01 -3.92
C ARG A 94 10.88 4.19 -3.84
N ARG A 95 10.47 5.21 -3.09
CA ARG A 95 11.26 6.42 -2.90
C ARG A 95 10.84 7.20 -1.67
N GLU A 96 11.85 7.64 -0.94
CA GLU A 96 11.76 8.75 0.00
C GLU A 96 12.04 10.07 -0.74
N THR A 97 11.26 11.12 -0.49
CA THR A 97 11.43 12.40 -1.18
C THR A 97 11.00 13.59 -0.32
N THR A 98 11.74 14.69 -0.50
CA THR A 98 11.40 16.04 -0.02
C THR A 98 11.29 17.02 -1.20
N ASP A 99 11.00 16.52 -2.39
CA ASP A 99 10.76 17.35 -3.58
C ASP A 99 9.61 18.33 -3.34
N ALA A 100 9.85 19.62 -3.61
CA ALA A 100 8.91 20.68 -3.26
C ALA A 100 7.54 20.53 -3.94
N ALA A 101 7.47 20.00 -5.17
CA ALA A 101 6.21 19.81 -5.86
C ALA A 101 5.44 18.63 -5.27
N ILE A 102 6.14 17.55 -4.88
CA ILE A 102 5.54 16.41 -4.19
C ILE A 102 5.04 16.81 -2.80
N LEU A 103 5.83 17.57 -2.03
CA LEU A 103 5.43 18.08 -0.72
C LEU A 103 4.21 19.00 -0.82
N ALA A 104 4.20 19.95 -1.75
CA ALA A 104 3.05 20.84 -1.97
C ALA A 104 1.76 20.06 -2.34
N ARG A 105 1.90 19.03 -3.17
CA ARG A 105 0.78 18.12 -3.48
C ARG A 105 0.30 17.37 -2.23
N ALA A 106 1.22 16.78 -1.46
CA ALA A 106 0.90 16.03 -0.25
C ALA A 106 0.19 16.90 0.79
N THR A 107 0.66 18.14 0.98
CA THR A 107 -0.01 19.17 1.79
C THR A 107 -1.44 19.39 1.31
N THR A 108 -1.64 19.64 0.02
CA THR A 108 -2.96 19.90 -0.55
C THR A 108 -3.90 18.70 -0.41
N ASP A 109 -3.38 17.49 -0.65
CA ASP A 109 -4.13 16.24 -0.52
C ASP A 109 -4.65 16.05 0.91
N ILE A 110 -3.81 16.28 1.94
CA ILE A 110 -4.21 16.17 3.35
C ILE A 110 -5.16 17.28 3.78
N GLN A 111 -4.87 18.54 3.41
CA GLN A 111 -5.76 19.66 3.74
C GLN A 111 -7.14 19.51 3.09
N THR A 112 -7.21 18.94 1.89
CA THR A 112 -8.48 18.69 1.18
C THR A 112 -9.26 17.52 1.80
N ALA A 113 -8.55 16.45 2.16
CA ALA A 113 -9.17 15.26 2.74
C ALA A 113 -9.67 15.52 4.18
N LEU A 114 -8.93 16.30 4.97
CA LEU A 114 -9.17 16.49 6.40
C LEU A 114 -9.17 17.99 6.79
N PRO A 115 -10.03 18.83 6.17
CA PRO A 115 -9.94 20.28 6.28
C PRO A 115 -10.21 20.82 7.68
N ALA A 116 -11.11 20.19 8.44
CA ALA A 116 -11.51 20.64 9.78
C ALA A 116 -10.37 20.49 10.81
N ASP A 117 -9.66 19.36 10.77
CA ASP A 117 -8.65 19.02 11.78
C ASP A 117 -7.22 19.36 11.33
N HIS A 118 -6.99 19.48 10.02
CA HIS A 118 -5.65 19.54 9.42
C HIS A 118 -5.51 20.58 8.30
N GLY A 119 -6.38 21.59 8.24
CA GLY A 119 -6.29 22.69 7.27
C GLY A 119 -5.00 23.53 7.34
N SER A 120 -4.22 23.43 8.41
CA SER A 120 -2.90 24.08 8.57
C SER A 120 -1.71 23.11 8.47
N PHE A 121 -1.94 21.86 8.11
CA PHE A 121 -0.87 20.87 7.94
C PHE A 121 0.03 21.25 6.77
N GLU A 122 1.33 21.03 6.89
CA GLU A 122 2.30 21.16 5.80
C GLU A 122 3.24 19.96 5.80
N ALA A 123 3.24 19.19 4.71
CA ALA A 123 4.14 18.06 4.56
C ALA A 123 5.60 18.52 4.44
N THR A 124 6.47 17.95 5.26
CA THR A 124 7.93 18.13 5.17
C THR A 124 8.62 16.89 4.62
N TRP A 125 7.91 15.76 4.59
CA TRP A 125 8.45 14.46 4.21
C TRP A 125 7.41 13.55 3.56
N VAL A 126 7.81 12.82 2.52
CA VAL A 126 6.96 11.85 1.80
C VAL A 126 7.75 10.58 1.46
N TYR A 127 7.09 9.43 1.58
CA TYR A 127 7.57 8.15 1.03
C TYR A 127 6.52 7.52 0.13
N ILE A 128 6.91 7.08 -1.06
CA ILE A 128 6.04 6.49 -2.07
C ILE A 128 6.50 5.07 -2.33
N ALA A 129 5.57 4.11 -2.30
CA ALA A 129 5.79 2.74 -2.77
C ALA A 129 4.68 2.33 -3.73
N THR A 130 5.04 1.81 -4.89
CA THR A 130 4.09 1.42 -5.94
C THR A 130 4.36 -0.01 -6.38
N TRP A 131 3.35 -0.86 -6.28
CA TRP A 131 3.30 -2.18 -6.89
C TRP A 131 2.65 -2.02 -8.26
N HIS A 132 3.45 -2.06 -9.31
CA HIS A 132 3.03 -1.82 -10.69
C HIS A 132 2.95 -3.14 -11.46
N GLU A 133 1.77 -3.44 -11.98
CA GLU A 133 1.47 -4.66 -12.74
C GLU A 133 2.01 -5.94 -12.07
N VAL A 134 1.83 -6.06 -10.75
CA VAL A 134 2.20 -7.26 -10.02
C VAL A 134 1.22 -8.40 -10.30
N SER A 135 1.67 -9.64 -10.15
CA SER A 135 0.94 -10.85 -10.55
C SER A 135 0.61 -11.75 -9.35
N ILE A 136 -0.27 -12.71 -9.58
CA ILE A 136 -0.69 -13.73 -8.61
C ILE A 136 0.48 -14.70 -8.38
N PHE A 137 0.81 -15.01 -7.13
CA PHE A 137 1.67 -16.17 -6.87
C PHE A 137 1.00 -17.49 -7.31
N GLY A 138 1.75 -18.31 -8.05
CA GLY A 138 1.24 -19.55 -8.65
C GLY A 138 0.19 -19.35 -9.76
N ALA A 139 0.23 -18.21 -10.45
CA ALA A 139 -0.60 -17.94 -11.61
C ALA A 139 -0.49 -19.05 -12.68
N GLY A 140 -1.63 -19.45 -13.24
CA GLY A 140 -1.74 -20.39 -14.35
C GLY A 140 -2.84 -19.97 -15.32
N GLY A 141 -2.82 -20.52 -16.55
CA GLY A 141 -3.87 -20.28 -17.54
C GLY A 141 -4.20 -18.79 -17.74
N ALA A 142 -5.47 -18.42 -17.59
CA ALA A 142 -5.93 -17.03 -17.71
C ALA A 142 -5.32 -16.09 -16.66
N GLY A 143 -5.01 -16.59 -15.46
CA GLY A 143 -4.41 -15.83 -14.36
C GLY A 143 -3.04 -15.25 -14.68
N LEU A 144 -2.33 -15.84 -15.66
CA LEU A 144 -1.09 -15.27 -16.20
C LEU A 144 -1.28 -13.88 -16.82
N ASN A 145 -2.51 -13.44 -17.10
CA ASN A 145 -2.82 -12.11 -17.62
C ASN A 145 -3.39 -11.14 -16.57
N LEU A 146 -3.74 -11.59 -15.36
CA LEU A 146 -4.32 -10.75 -14.32
C LEU A 146 -3.22 -9.95 -13.60
N ARG A 147 -3.38 -8.63 -13.53
CA ARG A 147 -2.38 -7.70 -12.99
C ARG A 147 -3.03 -6.66 -12.09
N ASN A 148 -2.42 -6.43 -10.94
CA ASN A 148 -2.83 -5.39 -10.01
C ASN A 148 -1.81 -4.24 -10.02
N THR A 149 -2.31 -3.00 -9.91
CA THR A 149 -1.49 -1.79 -9.73
C THR A 149 -2.06 -0.94 -8.60
N PHE A 150 -1.26 -0.73 -7.57
CA PHE A 150 -1.62 0.02 -6.36
C PHE A 150 -0.40 0.72 -5.74
N GLN A 151 -0.64 1.74 -4.92
CA GLN A 151 0.39 2.59 -4.35
C GLN A 151 0.06 3.00 -2.92
N LEU A 152 1.09 3.07 -2.07
CA LEU A 152 1.03 3.70 -0.76
C LEU A 152 1.89 4.95 -0.75
N VAL A 153 1.35 6.01 -0.14
CA VAL A 153 2.07 7.26 0.10
C VAL A 153 2.03 7.56 1.59
N LEU A 154 3.18 7.59 2.24
CA LEU A 154 3.35 8.07 3.61
C LEU A 154 3.68 9.56 3.59
N ILE A 155 3.03 10.34 4.45
CA ILE A 155 3.17 11.80 4.49
C ILE A 155 3.35 12.22 5.95
N SER A 156 4.32 13.08 6.24
CA SER A 156 4.52 13.61 7.59
C SER A 156 5.08 15.02 7.60
N ASP A 157 4.82 15.75 8.68
CA ASP A 157 5.50 17.00 9.05
C ASP A 157 6.61 16.76 10.10
N GLY A 158 6.83 15.51 10.52
CA GLY A 158 7.71 15.09 11.62
C GLY A 158 6.97 14.87 12.96
N CYS A 159 5.73 15.35 13.10
CA CYS A 159 4.89 15.17 14.28
C CYS A 159 3.61 14.39 13.96
N LYS A 160 2.87 14.81 12.93
CA LYS A 160 1.66 14.17 12.42
C LYS A 160 2.00 13.29 11.24
N SER A 161 1.21 12.23 11.05
CA SER A 161 1.44 11.29 9.96
C SER A 161 0.15 10.85 9.29
N PHE A 162 0.23 10.67 7.97
CA PHE A 162 -0.89 10.28 7.14
C PHE A 162 -0.45 9.27 6.09
N THR A 163 -1.42 8.51 5.60
CA THR A 163 -1.24 7.52 4.56
C THR A 163 -2.31 7.67 3.48
N LEU A 164 -1.90 7.57 2.22
CA LEU A 164 -2.80 7.51 1.07
C LEU A 164 -2.62 6.15 0.38
N PHE A 165 -3.72 5.41 0.27
CA PHE A 165 -3.79 4.16 -0.48
C PHE A 165 -4.42 4.49 -1.82
N ASN A 166 -3.68 4.34 -2.92
CA ASN A 166 -4.15 4.65 -4.28
C ASN A 166 -4.24 3.36 -5.11
N TYR A 167 -5.35 3.17 -5.84
CA TYR A 167 -5.60 1.97 -6.66
C TYR A 167 -5.89 2.32 -8.12
N ASP A 168 -5.18 1.71 -9.06
CA ASP A 168 -5.36 1.95 -10.51
C ASP A 168 -6.10 0.79 -11.17
N GLN A 169 -5.68 -0.44 -10.86
CA GLN A 169 -6.28 -1.64 -11.43
C GLN A 169 -6.22 -2.78 -10.41
N ILE A 170 -7.34 -3.48 -10.23
CA ILE A 170 -7.44 -4.71 -9.44
C ILE A 170 -8.15 -5.76 -10.29
N GLN A 171 -7.44 -6.83 -10.62
CA GLN A 171 -7.88 -7.94 -11.47
C GLN A 171 -7.82 -9.31 -10.78
N PHE A 172 -7.18 -9.40 -9.62
CA PHE A 172 -7.22 -10.58 -8.75
C PHE A 172 -7.34 -10.17 -7.29
N LEU A 173 -7.91 -11.07 -6.48
CA LEU A 173 -8.20 -10.90 -5.06
C LEU A 173 -7.26 -11.69 -4.15
N GLN A 174 -6.74 -12.82 -4.62
CA GLN A 174 -5.94 -13.74 -3.82
C GLN A 174 -4.89 -14.45 -4.69
N GLY A 175 -3.77 -14.85 -4.06
CA GLY A 175 -2.82 -15.83 -4.61
C GLY A 175 -3.42 -17.24 -4.79
N SER A 176 -2.61 -18.19 -5.28
CA SER A 176 -3.04 -19.59 -5.46
C SER A 176 -2.95 -20.46 -4.18
N THR A 177 -2.45 -19.90 -3.08
CA THR A 177 -2.32 -20.61 -1.79
C THR A 177 -3.60 -20.53 -0.97
N ASN A 178 -3.74 -21.41 0.03
CA ASN A 178 -4.86 -21.40 0.99
C ASN A 178 -6.26 -21.36 0.35
N GLY A 179 -6.44 -22.22 -0.67
CA GLY A 179 -7.70 -22.39 -1.38
C GLY A 179 -7.96 -21.36 -2.48
N GLY A 180 -6.98 -20.51 -2.80
CA GLY A 180 -7.07 -19.60 -3.94
C GLY A 180 -6.83 -20.30 -5.27
N ASP A 181 -7.36 -19.70 -6.33
CA ASP A 181 -7.30 -20.22 -7.70
C ASP A 181 -6.37 -19.34 -8.54
N GLY A 182 -5.19 -19.85 -8.87
CA GLY A 182 -4.20 -19.16 -9.69
C GLY A 182 -4.64 -18.88 -11.14
N THR A 183 -5.77 -19.44 -11.58
CA THR A 183 -6.35 -19.22 -12.91
C THR A 183 -7.34 -18.06 -12.94
N THR A 184 -8.09 -17.84 -11.85
CA THR A 184 -9.09 -16.77 -11.74
C THR A 184 -8.67 -15.63 -10.83
N GLY A 185 -7.66 -15.85 -9.98
CA GLY A 185 -7.23 -14.91 -8.96
C GLY A 185 -8.21 -14.74 -7.81
N THR A 186 -9.11 -15.70 -7.60
CA THR A 186 -10.15 -15.66 -6.57
C THR A 186 -9.94 -16.72 -5.51
N GLY A 187 -10.59 -16.60 -4.36
CA GLY A 187 -10.53 -17.61 -3.31
C GLY A 187 -11.23 -17.17 -2.02
N PRO A 188 -11.19 -17.99 -0.97
CA PRO A 188 -11.87 -17.74 0.29
C PRO A 188 -11.21 -16.66 1.17
N ASN A 189 -9.99 -16.22 0.82
CA ASN A 189 -9.19 -15.26 1.57
C ASN A 189 -8.76 -14.08 0.67
N PRO A 190 -9.67 -13.21 0.20
CA PRO A 190 -9.30 -12.00 -0.52
C PRO A 190 -8.33 -11.12 0.27
N ALA A 191 -7.58 -10.27 -0.44
CA ALA A 191 -6.55 -9.43 0.13
C ALA A 191 -7.02 -8.60 1.33
N GLN A 192 -6.12 -8.43 2.30
CA GLN A 192 -6.32 -7.56 3.44
C GLN A 192 -5.93 -6.13 3.06
N VAL A 193 -6.83 -5.18 3.32
CA VAL A 193 -6.60 -3.76 3.08
C VAL A 193 -6.86 -2.98 4.36
N GLY A 194 -5.83 -2.33 4.90
CA GLY A 194 -5.97 -1.59 6.13
C GLY A 194 -4.65 -1.28 6.83
N ILE A 195 -4.79 -0.86 8.08
CA ILE A 195 -3.72 -0.42 8.96
C ILE A 195 -3.82 -1.21 10.26
N ASN A 196 -2.72 -1.73 10.76
CA ASN A 196 -2.66 -2.43 12.03
C ASN A 196 -1.50 -1.89 12.89
N GLY A 197 -1.80 -1.46 14.11
CA GLY A 197 -0.83 -0.90 15.06
C GLY A 197 0.01 -1.94 15.78
N GLY A 198 -0.32 -3.23 15.67
CA GLY A 198 0.46 -4.32 16.26
C GLY A 198 0.27 -4.53 17.75
N ASP A 199 -0.64 -3.80 18.39
CA ASP A 199 -0.98 -3.94 19.81
C ASP A 199 -2.29 -4.71 20.07
N GLY A 200 -2.94 -5.17 18.99
CA GLY A 200 -4.21 -5.88 19.06
C GLY A 200 -5.43 -5.00 19.29
N ILE A 201 -5.27 -3.68 19.35
CA ILE A 201 -6.34 -2.73 19.68
C ILE A 201 -6.50 -1.68 18.57
N HIS A 202 -5.41 -1.06 18.13
CA HIS A 202 -5.47 0.04 17.16
C HIS A 202 -5.33 -0.50 15.74
N TYR A 203 -6.37 -0.31 14.92
CA TYR A 203 -6.40 -0.69 13.52
C TYR A 203 -7.48 0.09 12.76
N SER A 204 -7.32 0.19 11.44
CA SER A 204 -8.33 0.72 10.51
C SER A 204 -8.48 -0.23 9.33
N LEU A 205 -9.70 -0.48 8.89
CA LEU A 205 -9.98 -1.33 7.71
C LEU A 205 -10.61 -0.51 6.61
N HIS A 206 -10.16 -0.74 5.37
CA HIS A 206 -10.96 -0.31 4.24
C HIS A 206 -12.27 -1.13 4.19
N PRO A 207 -13.44 -0.53 3.89
CA PRO A 207 -14.72 -1.24 3.92
C PRO A 207 -14.79 -2.50 3.06
N SER A 208 -14.06 -2.51 1.93
CA SER A 208 -13.98 -3.67 1.03
C SER A 208 -12.94 -4.72 1.43
N SER A 209 -12.19 -4.51 2.51
CA SER A 209 -11.10 -5.44 2.92
C SER A 209 -11.63 -6.86 3.08
N ARG A 210 -10.91 -7.83 2.49
CA ARG A 210 -11.27 -9.27 2.49
C ARG A 210 -12.62 -9.60 1.82
N THR A 211 -13.17 -8.74 0.96
CA THR A 211 -14.40 -9.04 0.19
C THR A 211 -14.15 -8.99 -1.31
N THR A 212 -15.14 -9.40 -2.10
CA THR A 212 -15.11 -9.27 -3.56
C THR A 212 -15.21 -7.82 -4.03
N ASP A 213 -15.60 -6.89 -3.15
CA ASP A 213 -15.73 -5.47 -3.50
C ASP A 213 -14.37 -4.80 -3.74
N LEU A 214 -13.26 -5.49 -3.44
CA LEU A 214 -11.92 -5.03 -3.76
C LEU A 214 -11.71 -4.76 -5.26
N TYR A 215 -12.46 -5.42 -6.15
CA TYR A 215 -12.45 -5.09 -7.58
C TYR A 215 -12.90 -3.65 -7.86
N ASN A 216 -13.69 -3.05 -6.97
CA ASN A 216 -14.19 -1.69 -7.11
C ASN A 216 -13.22 -0.64 -6.55
N LEU A 217 -12.10 -1.04 -5.93
CA LEU A 217 -11.15 -0.10 -5.34
C LEU A 217 -10.74 1.03 -6.30
N PRO A 218 -10.40 0.80 -7.58
CA PRO A 218 -9.97 1.89 -8.46
C PRO A 218 -11.01 2.99 -8.72
N THR A 219 -12.30 2.67 -8.53
CA THR A 219 -13.41 3.60 -8.75
C THR A 219 -14.13 3.99 -7.46
N TRP A 220 -13.74 3.39 -6.33
CA TRP A 220 -14.32 3.67 -5.02
C TRP A 220 -14.01 5.10 -4.58
N THR A 221 -14.99 5.74 -3.96
CA THR A 221 -14.84 7.07 -3.35
C THR A 221 -15.31 7.00 -1.91
N ASP A 222 -14.51 7.54 -0.99
CA ASP A 222 -14.93 7.69 0.39
C ASP A 222 -16.05 8.74 0.47
N PRO A 223 -17.26 8.38 0.94
CA PRO A 223 -18.35 9.34 1.07
C PRO A 223 -18.09 10.38 2.17
N ALA A 224 -17.18 10.12 3.11
CA ALA A 224 -16.85 11.00 4.23
C ALA A 224 -15.58 11.83 4.01
N VAL A 225 -14.70 11.43 3.07
CA VAL A 225 -13.40 12.06 2.86
C VAL A 225 -13.26 12.51 1.40
N PRO A 226 -13.17 13.83 1.13
CA PRO A 226 -12.95 14.33 -0.22
C PRO A 226 -11.64 13.82 -0.83
N GLY A 227 -11.70 13.41 -2.09
CA GLY A 227 -10.53 12.93 -2.82
C GLY A 227 -10.88 12.36 -4.19
N PRO A 228 -9.87 12.06 -5.01
CA PRO A 228 -10.09 11.36 -6.27
C PRO A 228 -10.59 9.92 -6.03
N PRO A 229 -11.33 9.33 -6.99
CA PRO A 229 -11.63 7.90 -6.97
C PRO A 229 -10.37 7.05 -6.85
N GLY A 230 -10.50 5.94 -6.14
CA GLY A 230 -9.42 5.00 -5.87
C GLY A 230 -8.43 5.45 -4.81
N ARG A 231 -8.74 6.49 -4.03
CA ARG A 231 -7.93 6.90 -2.88
C ARG A 231 -8.64 6.65 -1.55
N TRP A 232 -7.93 6.05 -0.61
CA TRP A 232 -8.32 5.99 0.80
C TRP A 232 -7.26 6.67 1.68
N VAL A 233 -7.71 7.58 2.54
CA VAL A 233 -6.84 8.44 3.37
C VAL A 233 -7.02 8.08 4.83
N GLN A 234 -5.92 7.93 5.57
CA GLN A 234 -5.95 7.67 7.01
C GLN A 234 -4.84 8.43 7.73
N ARG A 235 -5.14 8.94 8.93
CA ARG A 235 -4.15 9.43 9.89
C ARG A 235 -3.54 8.25 10.67
N THR A 236 -2.26 8.33 11.01
CA THR A 236 -1.53 7.19 11.57
C THR A 236 -0.75 7.46 12.85
N ASP A 237 -0.61 8.69 13.33
CA ASP A 237 0.12 9.02 14.57
C ASP A 237 -0.68 8.75 15.85
#